data_AF-A0A2G8JY06-F1
#
_entry.id   AF-A0A2G8JY06-F1
#
_cell.length_a   1.000
_cell.length_b   1.000
_cell.length_c   1.000
_cell.angle_alpha   90.00
_cell.angle_beta   90.00
_cell.angle_gamma   90.00
#
_symmetry.space_group_name_H-M   'P 1'
#
loop_
_entity.id
_entity.type
_entity.pdbx_description
1 polymer ?
#
loop_
_entity_poly.entity_id
_entity_poly.type
_entity_poly.pdbx_seq_one_letter_code
_entity_poly.pdbx_strand_id
1 'polypeptide(L)'
;MEAERPSSSASSPSPSLGCSSPIRDVHVSEHERFFRSKAFDYQERFCGHCNTTTDIKEANFFGSDGQYIMAGSDDGSFFIWDRKTTNIIRVLRGDDSIVNCLQPHPTSCLLASSGIDPVVRLWSPRPEDGSMEERCIKEADSAATANQRRMKADPFEVMLLNMGLSTTAVPGETSDEDGAERSVQCHQS
;
A
#
# COMPACT_ATOMS: atom_id res chain seq x y z
N MET A 1 58.03 44.56 -38.54
CA MET A 1 59.21 43.72 -38.77
C MET A 1 59.73 43.28 -37.42
N GLU A 2 59.87 41.97 -37.31
CA GLU A 2 60.53 41.11 -36.31
C GLU A 2 60.87 41.56 -34.88
N ALA A 3 60.66 40.57 -34.01
CA ALA A 3 60.86 40.48 -32.58
C ALA A 3 62.30 40.66 -32.11
N GLU A 4 62.47 41.05 -30.83
CA GLU A 4 63.28 40.31 -29.86
C GLU A 4 62.72 40.48 -28.43
N ARG A 5 62.77 39.38 -27.65
CA ARG A 5 62.39 39.21 -26.22
C ARG A 5 63.67 39.32 -25.34
N PRO A 6 63.71 39.02 -24.01
CA PRO A 6 62.69 38.85 -22.94
C PRO A 6 63.09 39.52 -21.58
N SER A 7 62.32 39.15 -20.53
CA SER A 7 62.65 39.05 -19.09
C SER A 7 62.01 40.17 -18.25
N SER A 8 61.40 39.95 -17.09
CA SER A 8 61.06 38.77 -16.28
C SER A 8 60.07 39.26 -15.21
N SER A 9 59.17 38.42 -14.71
CA SER A 9 58.93 38.28 -13.26
C SER A 9 57.78 37.31 -13.01
N ALA A 10 58.04 36.43 -12.06
CA ALA A 10 57.19 35.36 -11.62
C ALA A 10 55.97 35.87 -10.85
N SER A 11 54.81 35.26 -11.10
CA SER A 11 53.73 35.20 -10.11
C SER A 11 53.33 33.74 -9.93
N SER A 12 53.52 33.27 -8.71
CA SER A 12 53.17 31.93 -8.25
C SER A 12 51.65 31.71 -8.37
N PRO A 13 51.15 30.57 -8.87
CA PRO A 13 49.74 30.26 -8.76
C PRO A 13 49.42 29.82 -7.33
N SER A 14 48.45 30.50 -6.70
CA SER A 14 47.81 30.09 -5.45
C SER A 14 47.26 28.67 -5.59
N PRO A 15 47.41 27.78 -4.60
CA PRO A 15 46.79 26.46 -4.67
C PRO A 15 45.27 26.64 -4.58
N SER A 16 44.57 26.34 -5.66
CA SER A 16 43.13 26.08 -5.60
C SER A 16 42.92 24.91 -4.64
N LEU A 17 42.20 25.16 -3.56
CA LEU A 17 41.64 24.12 -2.69
C LEU A 17 40.58 23.37 -3.49
N GLY A 18 41.02 22.51 -4.40
CA GLY A 18 40.20 21.45 -4.95
C GLY A 18 39.86 20.52 -3.79
N CYS A 19 38.63 20.61 -3.30
CA CYS A 19 38.09 19.60 -2.40
C CYS A 19 37.84 18.32 -3.19
N SER A 20 38.92 17.64 -3.60
CA SER A 20 38.86 16.24 -3.99
C SER A 20 39.14 15.43 -2.73
N SER A 21 38.17 15.43 -1.80
CA SER A 21 38.13 14.36 -0.82
C SER A 21 38.01 13.07 -1.61
N PRO A 22 38.92 12.08 -1.46
CA PRO A 22 38.73 10.80 -2.11
C PRO A 22 37.38 10.27 -1.64
N ILE A 23 36.52 9.88 -2.58
CA ILE A 23 35.31 9.11 -2.29
C ILE A 23 35.79 7.98 -1.40
N ARG A 24 35.43 8.03 -0.10
CA ARG A 24 35.76 6.93 0.81
C ARG A 24 35.16 5.71 0.17
N ASP A 25 36.02 4.80 -0.27
CA ASP A 25 35.61 3.49 -0.73
C ASP A 25 34.99 2.84 0.50
N VAL A 26 33.67 2.95 0.62
CA VAL A 26 32.92 2.31 1.69
C VAL A 26 33.18 0.83 1.44
N HIS A 27 34.00 0.21 2.29
CA HIS A 27 34.32 -1.20 2.19
C HIS A 27 33.07 -2.00 2.57
N VAL A 28 32.12 -2.06 1.63
CA VAL A 28 30.88 -2.83 1.75
C VAL A 28 31.29 -4.29 1.76
N SER A 29 31.04 -4.95 2.90
CA SER A 29 31.33 -6.36 3.08
C SER A 29 30.68 -7.20 1.98
N GLU A 30 31.28 -8.34 1.65
CA GLU A 30 30.68 -9.26 0.67
C GLU A 30 29.27 -9.71 1.09
N HIS A 31 29.02 -9.84 2.40
CA HIS A 31 27.70 -10.11 2.97
C HIS A 31 26.70 -9.00 2.64
N GLU A 32 27.07 -7.73 2.81
CA GLU A 32 26.19 -6.61 2.48
C GLU A 32 25.97 -6.48 0.97
N ARG A 33 26.98 -6.75 0.13
CA ARG A 33 26.79 -6.83 -1.32
C ARG A 33 25.82 -7.96 -1.70
N PHE A 34 25.95 -9.12 -1.07
CA PHE A 34 25.05 -10.25 -1.27
C PHE A 34 23.62 -9.90 -0.87
N PHE A 35 23.41 -9.33 0.32
CA PHE A 35 22.07 -8.92 0.78
C PHE A 35 21.47 -7.86 -0.14
N ARG A 36 22.24 -6.85 -0.55
CA ARG A 36 21.78 -5.83 -1.52
C ARG A 36 21.45 -6.44 -2.88
N SER A 37 22.22 -7.42 -3.35
CA SER A 37 21.95 -8.12 -4.62
C SER A 37 20.68 -8.96 -4.60
N LYS A 38 20.18 -9.29 -3.40
CA LYS A 38 18.94 -10.05 -3.17
C LYS A 38 17.82 -9.18 -2.60
N ALA A 39 18.06 -7.89 -2.40
CA ALA A 39 17.08 -6.98 -1.86
C ALA A 39 16.08 -6.63 -2.97
N PHE A 40 14.81 -6.80 -2.65
CA PHE A 40 13.69 -6.26 -3.42
C PHE A 40 13.05 -5.16 -2.59
N ASP A 41 12.59 -4.08 -3.23
CA ASP A 41 11.85 -3.01 -2.55
C ASP A 41 10.56 -3.56 -1.90
N TYR A 42 9.90 -4.51 -2.56
CA TYR A 42 8.85 -5.38 -2.02
C TYR A 42 8.78 -6.68 -2.84
N GLN A 43 8.19 -7.74 -2.27
CA GLN A 43 8.07 -9.04 -2.94
C GLN A 43 6.63 -9.32 -3.43
N GLU A 44 5.63 -8.87 -2.68
CA GLU A 44 4.22 -9.20 -2.93
C GLU A 44 3.35 -7.96 -2.74
N ARG A 45 2.18 -7.95 -3.39
CA ARG A 45 1.19 -6.88 -3.25
C ARG A 45 -0.16 -7.46 -2.81
N PHE A 46 -0.77 -6.84 -1.82
CA PHE A 46 -2.09 -7.22 -1.31
C PHE A 46 -3.12 -6.18 -1.75
N CYS A 47 -3.96 -6.54 -2.71
CA CYS A 47 -4.95 -5.66 -3.33
C CYS A 47 -6.35 -5.88 -2.76
N GLY A 48 -7.20 -4.86 -2.83
CA GLY A 48 -8.64 -4.96 -2.50
C GLY A 48 -9.13 -3.95 -1.48
N HIS A 49 -8.30 -3.52 -0.53
CA HIS A 49 -8.64 -2.38 0.31
C HIS A 49 -8.51 -1.05 -0.45
N CYS A 50 -9.10 0.03 0.06
CA CYS A 50 -8.87 1.39 -0.45
C CYS A 50 -8.45 2.36 0.65
N ASN A 51 -7.65 3.34 0.24
CA ASN A 51 -7.22 4.50 1.02
C ASN A 51 -7.25 5.72 0.10
N THR A 52 -8.40 6.37 0.03
CA THR A 52 -8.69 7.54 -0.81
C THR A 52 -8.93 8.81 0.01
N THR A 53 -9.13 8.69 1.32
CA THR A 53 -9.64 9.76 2.18
C THR A 53 -8.70 10.12 3.33
N THR A 54 -8.08 9.13 3.97
CA THR A 54 -7.35 9.35 5.23
C THR A 54 -5.83 9.36 5.08
N ASP A 55 -5.30 8.94 3.93
CA ASP A 55 -3.87 8.77 3.62
C ASP A 55 -3.10 7.86 4.61
N ILE A 56 -3.78 7.23 5.57
CA ILE A 56 -3.19 6.36 6.58
C ILE A 56 -4.00 5.07 6.71
N LYS A 57 -3.32 3.93 6.62
CA LYS A 57 -3.86 2.61 6.97
C LYS A 57 -2.79 1.78 7.65
N GLU A 58 -3.11 1.27 8.84
CA GLU A 58 -2.30 0.22 9.43
C GLU A 58 -2.48 -1.09 8.65
N ALA A 59 -1.38 -1.82 8.51
CA ALA A 59 -1.36 -3.19 8.04
C ALA A 59 -0.56 -4.03 9.04
N ASN A 60 -1.09 -5.18 9.42
CA ASN A 60 -0.49 -6.04 10.44
C ASN A 60 -0.52 -7.52 10.03
N PHE A 61 0.44 -8.28 10.56
CA PHE A 61 0.43 -9.74 10.46
C PHE A 61 -0.62 -10.33 11.41
N PHE A 62 -1.20 -11.46 11.03
CA PHE A 62 -2.15 -12.19 11.87
C PHE A 62 -1.96 -13.71 11.78
N GLY A 63 -2.41 -14.40 12.83
CA GLY A 63 -2.17 -15.82 13.05
C GLY A 63 -0.85 -16.09 13.78
N SER A 64 -0.73 -17.29 14.33
CA SER A 64 0.44 -17.72 15.13
C SER A 64 1.75 -17.68 14.36
N ASP A 65 1.70 -17.87 13.04
CA ASP A 65 2.87 -17.93 12.17
C ASP A 65 2.92 -16.72 11.19
N GLY A 66 2.11 -15.69 11.44
CA GLY A 66 1.96 -14.55 10.53
C GLY A 66 1.50 -14.97 9.13
N GLN A 67 0.69 -16.03 9.04
CA GLN A 67 0.23 -16.58 7.77
C GLN A 67 -0.82 -15.69 7.08
N TYR A 68 -1.36 -14.69 7.79
CA TYR A 68 -2.30 -13.73 7.26
C TYR A 68 -1.75 -12.30 7.34
N ILE A 69 -2.21 -11.46 6.40
CA ILE A 69 -2.04 -10.01 6.44
C ILE A 69 -3.42 -9.40 6.62
N MET A 70 -3.52 -8.32 7.41
CA MET A 70 -4.76 -7.57 7.59
C MET A 70 -4.52 -6.08 7.40
N ALA A 71 -5.48 -5.37 6.81
CA ALA A 71 -5.44 -3.91 6.66
C ALA A 71 -6.84 -3.31 6.65
N GLY A 72 -6.95 -2.09 7.18
CA GLY A 72 -8.18 -1.31 7.18
C GLY A 72 -8.49 -0.71 5.81
N SER A 73 -9.72 -0.23 5.62
CA SER A 73 -10.19 0.35 4.37
C SER A 73 -11.13 1.53 4.62
N ASP A 74 -11.16 2.47 3.67
CA ASP A 74 -12.06 3.63 3.69
C ASP A 74 -13.52 3.28 3.41
N ASP A 75 -13.83 2.03 3.03
CA ASP A 75 -15.21 1.55 2.86
C ASP A 75 -15.85 1.06 4.17
N GLY A 76 -15.18 1.28 5.32
CA GLY A 76 -15.62 0.82 6.64
C GLY A 76 -15.31 -0.66 6.91
N SER A 77 -14.66 -1.34 5.97
CA SER A 77 -14.27 -2.74 6.13
C SER A 77 -12.79 -2.88 6.49
N PHE A 78 -12.41 -4.08 6.88
CA PHE A 78 -11.02 -4.51 6.82
C PHE A 78 -10.90 -5.84 6.09
N PHE A 79 -9.75 -6.01 5.46
CA PHE A 79 -9.45 -7.13 4.59
C PHE A 79 -8.43 -8.03 5.29
N ILE A 80 -8.59 -9.34 5.11
CA ILE A 80 -7.65 -10.36 5.55
C ILE A 80 -7.23 -11.17 4.33
N TRP A 81 -5.93 -11.19 4.05
CA TRP A 81 -5.34 -11.96 2.98
C TRP A 81 -4.54 -13.15 3.51
N ASP A 82 -4.49 -14.22 2.75
CA ASP A 82 -3.47 -15.25 2.91
C ASP A 82 -2.12 -14.71 2.41
N ARG A 83 -1.09 -14.77 3.28
CA ARG A 83 0.21 -14.17 3.00
C ARG A 83 0.92 -14.81 1.81
N LYS A 84 0.73 -16.12 1.58
CA LYS A 84 1.47 -16.87 0.54
C LYS A 84 0.84 -16.71 -0.83
N THR A 85 -0.49 -16.73 -0.89
CA THR A 85 -1.25 -16.72 -2.14
C THR A 85 -1.75 -15.33 -2.49
N THR A 86 -1.66 -14.36 -1.58
CA THR A 86 -2.16 -12.99 -1.71
C THR A 86 -3.68 -12.88 -1.92
N ASN A 87 -4.41 -13.99 -1.77
CA ASN A 87 -5.86 -14.06 -1.93
C ASN A 87 -6.57 -13.47 -0.71
N ILE A 88 -7.68 -12.77 -0.95
CA ILE A 88 -8.59 -12.32 0.10
C ILE A 88 -9.31 -13.54 0.69
N ILE A 89 -9.19 -13.75 2.00
CA ILE A 89 -9.82 -14.86 2.72
C ILE A 89 -11.09 -14.39 3.45
N ARG A 90 -11.06 -13.15 3.95
CA ARG A 90 -12.18 -12.51 4.65
C ARG A 90 -12.21 -11.01 4.40
N VAL A 91 -13.42 -10.47 4.39
CA VAL A 91 -13.69 -9.04 4.49
C VAL A 91 -14.74 -8.85 5.58
N LEU A 92 -14.44 -8.00 6.55
CA LEU A 92 -15.25 -7.80 7.74
C LEU A 92 -15.60 -6.32 7.90
N ARG A 93 -16.86 -6.02 8.21
CA ARG A 93 -17.35 -4.66 8.47
C ARG A 93 -16.85 -4.19 9.83
N GLY A 94 -15.75 -3.44 9.83
CA GLY A 94 -15.04 -3.01 11.03
C GLY A 94 -15.56 -1.71 11.64
N ASP A 95 -16.11 -0.84 10.81
CA ASP A 95 -16.54 0.51 11.11
C ASP A 95 -17.71 0.89 10.18
N ASP A 96 -18.55 1.84 10.58
CA ASP A 96 -19.62 2.34 9.72
C ASP A 96 -19.08 3.35 8.69
N SER A 97 -17.91 3.94 8.95
CA SER A 97 -17.24 4.88 8.05
C SER A 97 -15.92 4.33 7.50
N ILE A 98 -14.86 4.29 8.31
CA ILE A 98 -13.50 4.04 7.83
C ILE A 98 -12.74 3.27 8.91
N VAL A 99 -12.04 2.19 8.55
CA VAL A 99 -11.11 1.51 9.47
C VAL A 99 -9.70 2.05 9.23
N ASN A 100 -9.05 2.56 10.28
CA ASN A 100 -7.68 3.09 10.22
C ASN A 100 -6.66 2.17 10.89
N CYS A 101 -7.05 1.58 12.03
CA CYS A 101 -6.15 0.80 12.88
C CYS A 101 -6.66 -0.62 13.07
N LEU A 102 -5.73 -1.57 13.09
CA LEU A 102 -5.99 -3.00 13.28
C LEU A 102 -4.88 -3.61 14.11
N GLN A 103 -5.12 -3.82 15.41
CA GLN A 103 -4.11 -4.32 16.33
C GLN A 103 -4.42 -5.76 16.75
N PRO A 104 -3.68 -6.77 16.23
CA PRO A 104 -3.81 -8.13 16.71
C PRO A 104 -3.28 -8.24 18.14
N HIS A 105 -3.90 -9.09 18.96
CA HIS A 105 -3.35 -9.42 20.27
C HIS A 105 -2.08 -10.26 20.09
N PRO A 106 -1.00 -10.00 20.85
CA PRO A 106 0.31 -10.64 20.63
C PRO A 106 0.32 -12.16 20.83
N THR A 107 -0.60 -12.72 21.62
CA THR A 107 -0.58 -14.15 22.00
C THR A 107 -1.92 -14.86 21.90
N SER A 108 -3.00 -14.14 21.63
CA SER A 108 -4.36 -14.70 21.65
C SER A 108 -5.04 -14.38 20.33
N CYS A 109 -5.99 -15.21 19.91
CA CYS A 109 -6.75 -14.98 18.68
C CYS A 109 -7.79 -13.88 18.89
N LEU A 110 -7.33 -12.66 19.11
CA LEU A 110 -8.11 -11.45 19.27
C LEU A 110 -7.56 -10.35 18.38
N LEU A 111 -8.42 -9.46 17.95
CA LEU A 111 -8.07 -8.29 17.16
C LEU A 111 -8.84 -7.09 17.69
N ALA A 112 -8.19 -5.95 17.85
CA ALA A 112 -8.85 -4.67 18.10
C ALA A 112 -8.85 -3.84 16.82
N SER A 113 -9.98 -3.21 16.49
CA SER A 113 -10.07 -2.28 15.37
C SER A 113 -10.63 -0.93 15.82
N SER A 114 -10.17 0.13 15.17
CA SER A 114 -10.72 1.48 15.34
C SER A 114 -10.66 2.27 14.04
N GLY A 115 -11.55 3.26 13.95
CA GLY A 115 -11.83 3.99 12.74
C GLY A 115 -12.10 5.47 12.97
N ILE A 116 -12.99 6.01 12.15
CA ILE A 116 -13.56 7.36 12.35
C ILE A 116 -14.74 7.32 13.32
N ASP A 117 -15.46 6.20 13.41
CA ASP A 117 -16.51 6.05 14.42
C ASP A 117 -15.93 6.13 15.84
N PRO A 118 -16.71 6.64 16.82
CA PRO A 118 -16.30 6.70 18.22
C PRO A 118 -16.37 5.32 18.92
N VAL A 119 -16.15 4.23 18.18
CA VAL A 119 -16.30 2.85 18.66
C VAL A 119 -15.02 2.07 18.38
N VAL A 120 -14.43 1.52 19.43
CA VAL A 120 -13.41 0.47 19.32
C VAL A 120 -14.11 -0.87 19.35
N ARG A 121 -13.81 -1.74 18.37
CA ARG A 121 -14.38 -3.09 18.30
C ARG A 121 -13.32 -4.13 18.64
N LEU A 122 -13.68 -5.08 19.49
CA LEU A 122 -12.87 -6.26 19.81
C LEU A 122 -13.46 -7.47 19.08
N TRP A 123 -12.60 -8.16 18.34
CA TRP A 123 -12.95 -9.31 17.50
C TRP A 123 -12.42 -10.58 18.16
N SER A 124 -13.31 -11.55 18.35
CA SER A 124 -12.98 -12.89 18.83
C SER A 124 -13.17 -13.92 17.70
N PRO A 125 -12.68 -15.16 17.89
CA PRO A 125 -13.02 -16.26 16.99
C PRO A 125 -14.53 -16.48 16.96
N ARG A 126 -14.99 -17.17 15.92
CA ARG A 126 -16.41 -17.52 15.81
C ARG A 126 -16.85 -18.33 17.03
N PRO A 127 -18.02 -18.02 17.61
CA PRO A 127 -18.54 -18.76 18.75
C PRO A 127 -18.96 -20.17 18.31
N GLU A 128 -18.77 -21.15 19.19
CA GLU A 128 -19.05 -22.56 18.92
C GLU A 128 -20.56 -22.85 18.79
N ASP A 129 -21.38 -22.06 19.46
CA ASP A 129 -22.84 -22.16 19.43
C ASP A 129 -23.49 -21.51 18.20
N GLY A 130 -22.68 -20.89 17.33
CA GLY A 130 -23.14 -20.23 16.11
C GLY A 130 -23.86 -18.89 16.33
N SER A 131 -23.93 -18.37 17.56
CA SER A 131 -24.54 -17.08 17.87
C SER A 131 -23.66 -15.92 17.38
N MET A 132 -23.82 -15.50 16.12
CA MET A 132 -23.00 -14.42 15.54
C MET A 132 -23.83 -13.23 15.06
N GLU A 133 -23.35 -12.02 15.32
CA GLU A 133 -23.66 -10.88 14.46
C GLU A 133 -22.84 -11.01 13.17
N GLU A 134 -23.51 -11.25 12.04
CA GLU A 134 -22.83 -11.41 10.76
C GLU A 134 -22.27 -10.07 10.27
N ARG A 135 -21.00 -9.78 10.60
CA ARG A 135 -20.23 -8.64 10.05
C ARG A 135 -19.37 -9.03 8.84
N CYS A 136 -19.47 -10.27 8.39
CA CYS A 136 -18.74 -10.74 7.21
C CYS A 136 -19.44 -10.27 5.94
N ILE A 137 -18.67 -9.66 5.04
CA ILE A 137 -19.14 -9.34 3.69
C ILE A 137 -19.08 -10.63 2.88
N LYS A 138 -20.20 -11.02 2.26
CA LYS A 138 -20.32 -12.28 1.49
C LYS A 138 -19.64 -12.17 0.15
N GLU A 139 -19.81 -11.04 -0.53
CA GLU A 139 -19.24 -10.76 -1.84
C GLU A 139 -17.88 -10.03 -1.72
N ALA A 140 -16.88 -10.71 -1.15
CA ALA A 140 -15.54 -10.15 -0.93
C ALA A 140 -14.89 -9.61 -2.22
N ASP A 141 -15.04 -10.31 -3.34
CA ASP A 141 -14.48 -9.92 -4.63
C ASP A 141 -15.13 -8.64 -5.19
N SER A 142 -16.44 -8.47 -4.96
CA SER A 142 -17.18 -7.27 -5.36
C SER A 142 -16.73 -6.07 -4.55
N ALA A 143 -16.60 -6.22 -3.22
CA ALA A 143 -16.07 -5.18 -2.35
C ALA A 143 -14.65 -4.77 -2.76
N ALA A 144 -13.78 -5.75 -3.00
CA ALA A 144 -12.42 -5.52 -3.46
C ALA A 144 -12.38 -4.78 -4.81
N THR A 145 -13.21 -5.20 -5.77
CA THR A 145 -13.28 -4.58 -7.10
C THR A 145 -13.78 -3.14 -7.02
N ALA A 146 -14.81 -2.88 -6.20
CA ALA A 146 -15.33 -1.54 -5.97
C ALA A 146 -14.25 -0.62 -5.38
N ASN A 147 -13.49 -1.11 -4.40
CA ASN A 147 -12.37 -0.39 -3.81
C ASN A 147 -11.24 -0.12 -4.80
N GLN A 148 -10.91 -1.08 -5.66
CA GLN A 148 -9.92 -0.85 -6.71
C GLN A 148 -10.38 0.18 -7.75
N ARG A 149 -11.69 0.26 -8.04
CA ARG A 149 -12.24 1.32 -8.88
C ARG A 149 -12.12 2.69 -8.20
N ARG A 150 -12.45 2.80 -6.91
CA ARG A 150 -12.29 4.04 -6.12
C ARG A 150 -10.86 4.55 -6.14
N MET A 151 -9.87 3.65 -5.97
CA MET A 151 -8.45 4.00 -6.01
C MET A 151 -7.94 4.47 -7.38
N LYS A 152 -8.65 4.14 -8.46
CA LYS A 152 -8.29 4.50 -9.84
C LYS A 152 -9.12 5.66 -10.40
N ALA A 153 -10.18 6.06 -9.72
CA ALA A 153 -11.04 7.16 -10.14
C ALA A 153 -10.25 8.47 -10.07
N ASP A 154 -10.45 9.34 -11.06
CA ASP A 154 -9.86 10.68 -11.03
C ASP A 154 -10.53 11.55 -9.95
N PRO A 155 -9.88 12.65 -9.50
CA PRO A 155 -10.41 13.47 -8.41
C PRO A 155 -11.82 14.04 -8.64
N PHE A 156 -12.24 14.27 -9.88
CA PHE A 156 -13.59 14.75 -10.19
C PHE A 156 -14.62 13.63 -10.05
N GLU A 157 -14.32 12.43 -10.53
CA GLU A 157 -15.16 11.25 -10.34
C GLU A 157 -15.30 10.88 -8.86
N VAL A 158 -14.21 10.98 -8.09
CA VAL A 158 -14.24 10.78 -6.62
C VAL A 158 -15.17 11.81 -5.95
N MET A 159 -15.11 13.07 -6.36
CA MET A 159 -16.00 14.12 -5.83
C MET A 159 -17.47 13.81 -6.13
N LEU A 160 -17.78 13.35 -7.33
CA LEU A 160 -19.15 12.99 -7.74
C LEU A 160 -19.67 11.76 -6.99
N LEU A 161 -18.83 10.72 -6.83
CA LEU A 161 -19.15 9.53 -6.04
C LEU A 161 -19.44 9.88 -4.57
N ASN A 162 -18.64 10.75 -3.96
CA ASN A 162 -18.85 11.20 -2.58
C ASN A 162 -20.11 12.06 -2.41
N MET A 163 -20.57 12.71 -3.48
CA MET A 163 -21.83 13.46 -3.50
C MET A 163 -23.05 12.58 -3.83
N GLY A 164 -22.89 11.28 -4.05
CA GLY A 164 -23.96 10.37 -4.42
C GLY A 164 -24.48 10.56 -5.85
N LEU A 165 -23.70 11.21 -6.72
CA LEU A 165 -24.02 11.42 -8.14
C LEU A 165 -23.43 10.28 -8.97
N SER A 166 -24.28 9.44 -9.57
CA SER A 166 -23.84 8.37 -10.48
C SER A 166 -23.57 8.94 -11.89
N THR A 167 -22.31 9.03 -12.27
CA THR A 167 -21.86 9.38 -13.63
C THR A 167 -21.95 8.18 -14.57
N THR A 168 -23.15 7.66 -14.78
CA THR A 168 -23.42 6.77 -15.92
C THR A 168 -24.50 7.40 -16.78
N ALA A 169 -24.15 8.49 -17.43
CA ALA A 169 -24.93 9.07 -18.52
C ALA A 169 -24.01 9.77 -19.51
N VAL A 170 -23.20 8.97 -20.24
CA VAL A 170 -22.79 9.35 -21.59
C VAL A 170 -23.72 8.59 -22.53
N PRO A 171 -24.70 9.24 -23.19
CA PRO A 171 -25.55 8.56 -24.15
C PRO A 171 -24.79 8.43 -25.46
N GLY A 172 -24.32 7.21 -25.74
CA GLY A 172 -23.83 6.83 -27.05
C GLY A 172 -22.44 6.24 -27.03
N GLU A 173 -22.33 4.98 -26.61
CA GLU A 173 -21.36 4.03 -27.14
C GLU A 173 -21.85 2.62 -26.78
N THR A 174 -22.62 2.04 -27.70
CA THR A 174 -22.80 0.59 -27.76
C THR A 174 -21.57 0.00 -28.40
N SER A 175 -20.76 -0.72 -27.63
CA SER A 175 -19.91 -1.77 -28.16
C SER A 175 -19.68 -2.78 -27.06
N ASP A 176 -20.22 -3.96 -27.30
CA ASP A 176 -19.98 -5.18 -26.56
C ASP A 176 -18.49 -5.39 -26.33
N GLU A 177 -18.05 -5.48 -25.08
CA GLU A 177 -16.91 -6.34 -24.74
C GLU A 177 -17.21 -7.06 -23.42
N ASP A 178 -17.22 -8.39 -23.56
CA ASP A 178 -17.31 -9.43 -22.56
C ASP A 178 -16.18 -9.26 -21.54
N GLY A 179 -16.41 -8.41 -20.54
CA GLY A 179 -15.48 -8.16 -19.45
C GLY A 179 -15.57 -9.30 -18.44
N ALA A 180 -14.89 -10.41 -18.71
CA ALA A 180 -14.61 -11.42 -17.70
C ALA A 180 -14.20 -10.72 -16.40
N GLU A 181 -14.99 -10.90 -15.34
CA GLU A 181 -14.69 -10.41 -13.99
C GLU A 181 -13.34 -10.97 -13.56
N ARG A 182 -12.26 -10.27 -13.91
CA ARG A 182 -10.94 -10.60 -13.41
C ARG A 182 -10.96 -10.21 -11.95
N SER A 183 -10.97 -11.22 -11.08
CA SER A 183 -10.75 -11.09 -9.64
C SER A 183 -9.62 -10.09 -9.40
N VAL A 184 -9.68 -9.32 -8.32
CA VAL A 184 -8.62 -8.36 -7.97
C VAL A 184 -7.29 -9.12 -7.87
N GLN A 185 -6.48 -9.07 -8.95
CA GLN A 185 -5.31 -9.91 -9.07
C GLN A 185 -4.15 -9.26 -8.32
N CYS A 186 -3.60 -10.01 -7.39
CA CYS A 186 -2.43 -9.66 -6.59
C CYS A 186 -1.11 -10.21 -7.17
N HIS A 187 -1.15 -10.88 -8.34
CA HIS A 187 -0.04 -11.69 -8.83
C HIS A 187 1.28 -10.91 -9.02
N GLN A 188 2.36 -11.60 -8.62
CA GLN A 188 3.76 -11.20 -8.59
C GLN A 188 4.23 -10.45 -9.85
N SER A 189 5.00 -9.38 -9.61
CA SER A 189 5.83 -8.70 -10.61
C SER A 189 6.92 -9.60 -11.18
#